data_AF-A0AAV1P481-F1
#
_entry.id   AF-A0AAV1P481-F1
#
_cell.length_a   1.000
_cell.length_b   1.000
_cell.length_c   1.000
_cell.angle_alpha   90.00
_cell.angle_beta   90.00
_cell.angle_gamma   90.00
#
_symmetry.space_group_name_H-M   'P 1'
#
loop_
_entity.id
_entity.type
_entity.pdbx_description
1 polymer ?
#
loop_
_entity_poly.entity_id
_entity_poly.type
_entity_poly.pdbx_seq_one_letter_code
_entity_poly.pdbx_strand_id
1 'polypeptide(L)'
;MENHEEVDQSNERERLRMRIAVLEESVKSSEVDCKASRETTLRLVAELDRERKKAASGAAAVDSLKVEIDGLVLGKNSVEMEMQTQTERLEASKRVIEAARRESHCLEKQVEELERKLQTSQGESQAAEEKLQTFLKKVASLLQGESEDIIPPKEKDILHQLDNLCNKTMSEMEARLCHASEELSERTELQHSALQRARLAEQQVQDLRDRLQGLETELLTAEMHREGMRHNNQHYEEFLEQLSEMMKVDSIAVDLGFDMRLKLILSRTEQLVKHEGTALVETKTLTYSLQRKLKSQKDQLESKGLHIQLLRKKISELEEERRCRSAMVVERDDAHLEARRLLKKLERLQCELKTTKLSNTELKAQLSHTNELKLKVVEQDQSMQEQKKKLDQLLEGKTKTERKLNTLSSDLQSQEKKNKEDQQQLSTLKQSMAQLSERERQLFDFRTVVSQILGLDATALDLPNHEIIKLLETLLHAHHHHHLHHHVEMPWHCPTHQRPHLTQIQDLPDSAYFDVSASRSQNTQDAAHCHEA
;
A
#
# COMPACT_ATOMS: atom_id res chain seq x y z
N MET A 1 22.95 38.75 10.58
CA MET A 1 21.93 38.30 9.61
C MET A 1 22.31 36.96 8.98
N GLU A 2 23.60 36.61 8.87
CA GLU A 2 24.05 35.33 8.31
C GLU A 2 23.56 34.07 9.05
N ASN A 3 23.42 34.08 10.38
CA ASN A 3 22.96 32.91 11.14
C ASN A 3 21.53 32.44 10.85
N HIS A 4 20.64 33.30 10.34
CA HIS A 4 19.24 32.91 10.09
C HIS A 4 19.06 32.21 8.74
N GLU A 5 19.82 32.64 7.72
CA GLU A 5 19.86 31.96 6.41
C GLU A 5 20.50 30.57 6.51
N GLU A 6 21.52 30.40 7.35
CA GLU A 6 22.15 29.09 7.57
C GLU A 6 21.19 28.08 8.24
N VAL A 7 20.36 28.53 9.18
CA VAL A 7 19.38 27.68 9.87
C VAL A 7 18.22 27.30 8.94
N ASP A 8 17.73 28.22 8.10
CA ASP A 8 16.68 27.90 7.12
C ASP A 8 17.19 26.98 6.01
N GLN A 9 18.43 27.17 5.54
CA GLN A 9 19.07 26.22 4.62
C GLN A 9 19.27 24.84 5.27
N SER A 10 19.60 24.78 6.55
CA SER A 10 19.71 23.52 7.31
C SER A 10 18.37 22.80 7.42
N ASN A 11 17.29 23.52 7.77
CA ASN A 11 15.94 22.97 7.87
C ASN A 11 15.40 22.45 6.54
N GLU A 12 15.65 23.18 5.45
CA GLU A 12 15.25 22.74 4.11
C GLU A 12 16.06 21.50 3.68
N ARG A 13 17.35 21.45 4.01
CA ARG A 13 18.20 20.27 3.78
C ARG A 13 17.75 19.07 4.62
N GLU A 14 17.24 19.27 5.83
CA GLU A 14 16.61 18.24 6.66
C GLU A 14 15.31 17.72 6.02
N ARG A 15 14.44 18.60 5.54
CA ARG A 15 13.19 18.24 4.85
C ARG A 15 13.44 17.46 3.57
N LEU A 16 14.39 17.92 2.75
CA LEU A 16 14.79 17.22 1.54
C LEU A 16 15.36 15.84 1.87
N ARG A 17 16.17 15.71 2.93
CA ARG A 17 16.66 14.41 3.42
C ARG A 17 15.52 13.49 3.86
N MET A 18 14.54 13.98 4.61
CA MET A 18 13.36 13.20 4.99
C MET A 18 12.55 12.76 3.77
N ARG A 19 12.35 13.66 2.79
CA ARG A 19 11.61 13.35 1.57
C ARG A 19 12.34 12.32 0.69
N ILE A 20 13.67 12.41 0.59
CA ILE A 20 14.49 11.40 -0.06
C ILE A 20 14.33 10.05 0.66
N ALA A 21 14.42 10.01 1.99
CA ALA A 21 14.25 8.78 2.75
C ALA A 21 12.86 8.12 2.55
N VAL A 22 11.79 8.92 2.52
CA VAL A 22 10.43 8.41 2.23
C VAL A 22 10.32 7.88 0.80
N LEU A 23 10.90 8.59 -0.17
CA LEU A 23 10.90 8.13 -1.57
C LEU A 23 11.73 6.85 -1.73
N GLU A 24 12.88 6.75 -1.09
CA GLU A 24 13.70 5.53 -1.07
C GLU A 24 12.94 4.35 -0.48
N GLU A 25 12.23 4.55 0.63
CA GLU A 25 11.41 3.50 1.25
C GLU A 25 10.22 3.11 0.38
N SER A 26 9.55 4.08 -0.26
CA SER A 26 8.48 3.82 -1.23
C SER A 26 8.99 3.03 -2.44
N VAL A 27 10.19 3.35 -2.95
CA VAL A 27 10.82 2.61 -4.05
C VAL A 27 11.13 1.19 -3.61
N LYS A 28 11.76 0.99 -2.43
CA LYS A 28 12.04 -0.34 -1.87
C LYS A 28 10.78 -1.17 -1.69
N SER A 29 9.71 -0.59 -1.14
CA SER A 29 8.40 -1.27 -1.01
C SER A 29 7.86 -1.68 -2.37
N SER A 30 7.89 -0.77 -3.36
CA SER A 30 7.41 -1.06 -4.71
C SER A 30 8.23 -2.15 -5.42
N GLU A 31 9.54 -2.23 -5.16
CA GLU A 31 10.40 -3.30 -5.70
C GLU A 31 10.04 -4.67 -5.10
N VAL A 32 9.76 -4.72 -3.80
CA VAL A 32 9.32 -5.94 -3.13
C VAL A 32 7.97 -6.40 -3.69
N ASP A 33 7.02 -5.47 -3.86
CA ASP A 33 5.70 -5.77 -4.44
C ASP A 33 5.82 -6.24 -5.90
N CYS A 34 6.68 -5.60 -6.70
CA CYS A 34 6.95 -6.03 -8.07
C CYS A 34 7.59 -7.42 -8.12
N LYS A 35 8.51 -7.74 -7.19
CA LYS A 35 9.11 -9.08 -7.08
C LYS A 35 8.05 -10.13 -6.72
N ALA A 36 7.18 -9.84 -5.76
CA ALA A 36 6.10 -10.74 -5.35
C ALA A 36 5.07 -10.96 -6.49
N SER A 37 4.72 -9.90 -7.21
CA SER A 37 3.83 -9.97 -8.38
C SER A 37 4.44 -10.79 -9.52
N ARG A 38 5.73 -10.59 -9.80
CA ARG A 38 6.48 -11.38 -10.79
C ARG A 38 6.54 -12.85 -10.40
N GLU A 39 6.80 -13.16 -9.13
CA GLU A 39 6.81 -14.54 -8.64
C GLU A 39 5.44 -15.19 -8.78
N THR A 40 4.36 -14.47 -8.44
CA THR A 40 2.99 -14.95 -8.60
C THR A 40 2.66 -15.23 -10.07
N THR A 41 3.06 -14.33 -10.97
CA THR A 41 2.88 -14.51 -12.41
C THR A 41 3.63 -15.75 -12.90
N LEU A 42 4.87 -15.95 -12.49
CA LEU A 42 5.65 -17.14 -12.85
C LEU A 42 5.01 -18.44 -12.33
N ARG A 43 4.48 -18.41 -11.11
CA ARG A 43 3.77 -19.55 -10.52
C ARG A 43 2.50 -19.89 -11.30
N LEU A 44 1.69 -18.89 -11.64
CA LEU A 44 0.48 -19.05 -12.45
C LEU A 44 0.80 -19.55 -13.87
N VAL A 45 1.88 -19.07 -14.49
CA VAL A 45 2.34 -19.58 -15.80
C VAL A 45 2.73 -21.05 -15.70
N ALA A 46 3.46 -21.45 -14.65
CA ALA A 46 3.83 -22.84 -14.43
C ALA A 46 2.64 -23.76 -14.13
N GLU A 47 1.60 -23.25 -13.45
CA GLU A 47 0.33 -23.95 -13.25
C GLU A 47 -0.44 -24.09 -14.57
N LEU A 48 -0.53 -23.02 -15.36
CA LEU A 48 -1.18 -23.03 -16.66
C LEU A 48 -0.49 -23.99 -17.63
N ASP A 49 0.84 -24.06 -17.64
CA ASP A 49 1.58 -25.04 -18.44
C ASP A 49 1.38 -26.48 -17.96
N ARG A 50 1.24 -26.71 -16.65
CA ARG A 50 0.86 -28.03 -16.12
C ARG A 50 -0.55 -28.42 -16.59
N GLU A 51 -1.51 -27.51 -16.51
CA GLU A 51 -2.88 -27.79 -16.96
C GLU A 51 -2.96 -28.00 -18.47
N ARG A 52 -2.19 -27.23 -19.27
CA ARG A 52 -2.07 -27.48 -20.72
C ARG A 52 -1.51 -28.87 -21.01
N LYS A 53 -0.47 -29.31 -20.29
CA LYS A 53 0.10 -30.66 -20.44
C LYS A 53 -0.92 -31.74 -20.06
N LYS A 54 -1.66 -31.55 -18.97
CA LYS A 54 -2.74 -32.47 -18.57
C LYS A 54 -3.84 -32.54 -19.64
N ALA A 55 -4.30 -31.40 -20.13
CA ALA A 55 -5.31 -31.33 -21.19
C ALA A 55 -4.83 -32.01 -22.48
N ALA A 56 -3.57 -31.79 -22.89
CA ALA A 56 -2.98 -32.46 -24.04
C ALA A 56 -2.86 -33.98 -23.84
N SER A 57 -2.45 -34.44 -22.65
CA SER A 57 -2.42 -35.87 -22.33
C SER A 57 -3.81 -36.51 -22.29
N GLY A 58 -4.81 -35.77 -21.81
CA GLY A 58 -6.21 -36.19 -21.80
C GLY A 58 -6.76 -36.31 -23.22
N ALA A 59 -6.47 -35.35 -24.10
CA ALA A 59 -6.85 -35.41 -25.51
C ALA A 59 -6.21 -36.62 -26.21
N ALA A 60 -4.90 -36.85 -26.01
CA ALA A 60 -4.22 -38.01 -26.57
C ALA A 60 -4.79 -39.36 -26.08
N ALA A 61 -5.19 -39.44 -24.81
CA ALA A 61 -5.86 -40.62 -24.27
C ALA A 61 -7.23 -40.86 -24.90
N VAL A 62 -8.02 -39.79 -25.11
CA VAL A 62 -9.32 -39.88 -25.81
C VAL A 62 -9.13 -40.34 -27.25
N ASP A 63 -8.15 -39.80 -27.98
CA ASP A 63 -7.85 -40.22 -29.35
C ASP A 63 -7.41 -41.69 -29.41
N SER A 64 -6.60 -42.14 -28.44
CA SER A 64 -6.20 -43.55 -28.32
C SER A 64 -7.40 -44.47 -28.07
N LEU A 65 -8.30 -44.10 -27.16
CA LEU A 65 -9.52 -44.87 -26.89
C LEU A 65 -10.44 -44.90 -28.11
N LYS A 66 -10.50 -43.81 -28.89
CA LYS A 66 -11.28 -43.76 -30.11
C LYS A 66 -10.76 -44.76 -31.15
N VAL A 67 -9.44 -44.82 -31.35
CA VAL A 67 -8.81 -45.81 -32.25
C VAL A 67 -9.07 -47.25 -31.76
N GLU A 68 -9.02 -47.48 -30.45
CA GLU A 68 -9.33 -48.79 -29.87
C GLU A 68 -10.81 -49.18 -30.11
N ILE A 69 -11.75 -48.26 -29.91
CA ILE A 69 -13.18 -48.47 -30.20
C ILE A 69 -13.39 -48.80 -31.68
N ASP A 70 -12.77 -48.04 -32.58
CA ASP A 70 -12.88 -48.29 -34.02
C ASP A 70 -12.32 -49.69 -34.37
N GLY A 71 -11.21 -50.09 -33.75
CA GLY A 71 -10.64 -51.44 -33.89
C GLY A 71 -11.56 -52.54 -33.35
N LEU A 72 -12.19 -52.33 -32.19
CA LEU A 72 -13.16 -53.26 -31.60
C LEU A 72 -14.43 -53.39 -32.47
N VAL A 73 -14.90 -52.29 -33.05
CA VAL A 73 -16.04 -52.30 -33.98
C VAL A 73 -15.71 -53.12 -35.24
N LEU A 74 -14.52 -52.92 -35.82
CA LEU A 74 -14.07 -53.72 -36.96
C LEU A 74 -13.95 -55.20 -36.60
N GLY A 75 -13.37 -55.52 -35.43
CA GLY A 75 -13.27 -56.89 -34.93
C GLY A 75 -14.64 -57.54 -34.73
N LYS A 76 -15.59 -56.83 -34.11
CA LYS A 76 -16.98 -57.28 -33.94
C LYS A 76 -17.62 -57.60 -35.29
N ASN A 77 -17.53 -56.69 -36.27
CA ASN A 77 -18.12 -56.89 -37.60
C ASN A 77 -17.52 -58.12 -38.31
N SER A 78 -16.21 -58.35 -38.15
CA SER A 78 -15.54 -59.55 -38.69
C SER A 78 -16.10 -60.84 -38.08
N VAL A 79 -16.25 -60.87 -36.74
CA VAL A 79 -16.81 -62.03 -36.03
C VAL A 79 -18.28 -62.26 -36.39
N GLU A 80 -19.07 -61.20 -36.55
CA GLU A 80 -20.46 -61.30 -37.01
C GLU A 80 -20.54 -61.92 -38.41
N MET A 81 -19.64 -61.51 -39.33
CA MET A 81 -19.59 -62.08 -40.68
C MET A 81 -19.15 -63.56 -40.67
N GLU A 82 -18.20 -63.93 -39.81
CA GLU A 82 -17.82 -65.33 -39.61
C GLU A 82 -18.98 -66.15 -39.03
N MET A 83 -19.68 -65.64 -38.03
CA MET A 83 -20.85 -66.29 -37.42
C MET A 83 -21.94 -66.54 -38.46
N GLN A 84 -22.23 -65.56 -39.31
CA GLN A 84 -23.18 -65.69 -40.42
C GLN A 84 -22.75 -66.81 -41.37
N THR A 85 -21.47 -66.81 -41.77
CA THR A 85 -20.91 -67.85 -42.65
C THR A 85 -21.00 -69.25 -42.02
N GLN A 86 -20.72 -69.39 -40.72
CA GLN A 86 -20.84 -70.67 -40.02
C GLN A 86 -22.30 -71.12 -39.91
N THR A 87 -23.23 -70.19 -39.72
CA THR A 87 -24.66 -70.47 -39.68
C THR A 87 -25.14 -71.01 -41.03
N GLU A 88 -24.75 -70.36 -42.13
CA GLU A 88 -25.06 -70.82 -43.48
C GLU A 88 -24.48 -72.22 -43.77
N ARG A 89 -23.24 -72.49 -43.32
CA ARG A 89 -22.62 -73.82 -43.43
C ARG A 89 -23.35 -74.87 -42.61
N LEU A 90 -23.80 -74.52 -41.40
CA LEU A 90 -24.57 -75.41 -40.54
C LEU A 90 -25.92 -75.76 -41.19
N GLU A 91 -26.61 -74.78 -41.74
CA GLU A 91 -27.87 -75.00 -42.47
C GLU A 91 -27.67 -75.84 -43.73
N ALA A 92 -26.58 -75.62 -44.48
CA ALA A 92 -26.23 -76.47 -45.61
C ALA A 92 -25.97 -77.92 -45.17
N SER A 93 -25.23 -78.12 -44.07
CA SER A 93 -24.98 -79.45 -43.51
C SER A 93 -26.26 -80.15 -43.04
N LYS A 94 -27.16 -79.41 -42.36
CA LYS A 94 -28.49 -79.92 -41.98
C LYS A 94 -29.28 -80.42 -43.19
N ARG A 95 -29.32 -79.63 -44.27
CA ARG A 95 -29.99 -80.02 -45.53
C ARG A 95 -29.41 -81.32 -46.13
N VAL A 96 -28.09 -81.48 -46.11
CA VAL A 96 -27.42 -82.70 -46.57
C VAL A 96 -27.77 -83.90 -45.69
N ILE A 97 -27.75 -83.75 -44.36
CA ILE A 97 -28.10 -84.82 -43.42
C ILE A 97 -29.56 -85.25 -43.61
N GLU A 98 -30.48 -84.30 -43.79
CA GLU A 98 -31.88 -84.63 -44.06
C GLU A 98 -32.05 -85.35 -45.39
N ALA A 99 -31.34 -84.95 -46.44
CA ALA A 99 -31.35 -85.66 -47.72
C ALA A 99 -30.86 -87.11 -47.57
N ALA A 100 -29.74 -87.32 -46.87
CA ALA A 100 -29.22 -88.66 -46.58
C ALA A 100 -30.18 -89.51 -45.74
N ARG A 101 -30.88 -88.90 -44.76
CA ARG A 101 -31.93 -89.60 -43.99
C ARG A 101 -33.11 -90.05 -44.86
N ARG A 102 -33.56 -89.19 -45.78
CA ARG A 102 -34.63 -89.54 -46.74
C ARG A 102 -34.21 -90.68 -47.65
N GLU A 103 -32.97 -90.67 -48.13
CA GLU A 103 -32.41 -91.76 -48.94
C GLU A 103 -32.31 -93.07 -48.15
N SER A 104 -31.79 -93.03 -46.92
CA SER A 104 -31.74 -94.20 -46.01
C SER A 104 -33.13 -94.81 -45.83
N HIS A 105 -34.14 -93.98 -45.59
CA HIS A 105 -35.51 -94.46 -45.40
C HIS A 105 -36.11 -95.07 -46.69
N CYS A 106 -35.76 -94.54 -47.86
CA CYS A 106 -36.14 -95.13 -49.15
C CYS A 106 -35.50 -96.51 -49.32
N LEU A 107 -34.20 -96.64 -49.02
CA LEU A 107 -33.48 -97.91 -49.08
C LEU A 107 -34.05 -98.94 -48.08
N GLU A 108 -34.39 -98.53 -46.86
CA GLU A 108 -35.05 -99.40 -45.86
C GLU A 108 -36.36 -99.98 -46.41
N LYS A 109 -37.22 -99.14 -47.01
CA LYS A 109 -38.47 -99.60 -47.64
C LYS A 109 -38.24 -100.60 -48.77
N GLN A 110 -37.19 -100.38 -49.59
CA GLN A 110 -36.83 -101.31 -50.65
C GLN A 110 -36.37 -102.65 -50.09
N VAL A 111 -35.58 -102.65 -49.00
CA VAL A 111 -35.18 -103.87 -48.30
C VAL A 111 -36.40 -104.62 -47.78
N GLU A 112 -37.32 -103.94 -47.09
CA GLU A 112 -38.56 -104.57 -46.59
C GLU A 112 -39.43 -105.16 -47.71
N GLU A 113 -39.49 -104.50 -48.87
CA GLU A 113 -40.21 -105.03 -50.04
C GLU A 113 -39.55 -106.27 -50.62
N LEU A 114 -38.22 -106.27 -50.75
CA LEU A 114 -37.46 -107.43 -51.21
C LEU A 114 -37.60 -108.61 -50.25
N GLU A 115 -37.59 -108.37 -48.94
CA GLU A 115 -37.85 -109.40 -47.93
C GLU A 115 -39.24 -110.02 -48.06
N ARG A 116 -40.28 -109.20 -48.28
CA ARG A 116 -41.65 -109.70 -48.55
C ARG A 116 -41.73 -110.53 -49.84
N LYS A 117 -41.07 -110.08 -50.91
CA LYS A 117 -41.00 -110.83 -52.19
C LYS A 117 -40.27 -112.17 -52.01
N LEU A 118 -39.21 -112.20 -51.22
CA LEU A 118 -38.47 -113.42 -50.92
C LEU A 118 -39.35 -114.42 -50.15
N GLN A 119 -40.05 -113.97 -49.11
CA GLN A 119 -40.95 -114.83 -48.33
C GLN A 119 -42.09 -115.41 -49.16
N THR A 120 -42.72 -114.59 -50.00
CA THR A 120 -43.80 -115.04 -50.89
C THR A 120 -43.30 -116.06 -51.92
N SER A 121 -42.17 -115.80 -52.57
CA SER A 121 -41.55 -116.75 -53.50
C SER A 121 -41.15 -118.06 -52.81
N GLN A 122 -40.63 -118.00 -51.59
CA GLN A 122 -40.30 -119.18 -50.81
C GLN A 122 -41.54 -120.02 -50.48
N GLY A 123 -42.66 -119.40 -50.09
CA GLY A 123 -43.92 -120.08 -49.83
C GLY A 123 -44.52 -120.71 -51.10
N GLU A 124 -44.46 -120.03 -52.24
CA GLU A 124 -44.89 -120.56 -53.54
C GLU A 124 -44.05 -121.77 -53.97
N SER A 125 -42.72 -121.69 -53.78
CA SER A 125 -41.80 -122.80 -54.07
C SER A 125 -42.11 -124.02 -53.19
N GLN A 126 -42.34 -123.82 -51.89
CA GLN A 126 -42.72 -124.91 -50.98
C GLN A 126 -44.06 -125.54 -51.38
N ALA A 127 -45.08 -124.74 -51.70
CA ALA A 127 -46.37 -125.23 -52.16
C ALA A 127 -46.27 -126.00 -53.50
N ALA A 128 -45.41 -125.56 -54.41
CA ALA A 128 -45.13 -126.29 -55.66
C ALA A 128 -44.42 -127.63 -55.38
N GLU A 129 -43.47 -127.66 -54.46
CA GLU A 129 -42.78 -128.88 -54.03
C GLU A 129 -43.73 -129.90 -53.40
N GLU A 130 -44.65 -129.46 -52.53
CA GLU A 130 -45.71 -130.31 -51.94
C GLU A 130 -46.63 -130.91 -53.00
N LYS A 131 -47.03 -130.11 -54.00
CA LYS A 131 -47.85 -130.57 -55.15
C LYS A 131 -47.10 -131.60 -55.99
N LEU A 132 -45.81 -131.40 -56.23
CA LEU A 132 -44.96 -132.35 -56.96
C LEU A 132 -44.86 -133.68 -56.20
N GLN A 133 -44.66 -133.64 -54.88
CA GLN A 133 -44.65 -134.85 -54.06
C GLN A 133 -45.99 -135.61 -54.09
N THR A 134 -47.12 -134.91 -54.09
CA THR A 134 -48.44 -135.55 -54.21
C THR A 134 -48.66 -136.16 -55.61
N PHE A 135 -48.19 -135.49 -56.66
CA PHE A 135 -48.24 -136.03 -58.02
C PHE A 135 -47.41 -137.32 -58.16
N LEU A 136 -46.17 -137.34 -57.64
CA LEU A 136 -45.32 -138.52 -57.69
C LEU A 136 -45.95 -139.74 -56.98
N LYS A 137 -46.66 -139.52 -55.86
CA LYS A 137 -47.43 -140.57 -55.18
C LYS A 137 -48.56 -141.13 -56.04
N LYS A 138 -49.25 -140.28 -56.82
CA LYS A 138 -50.30 -140.71 -57.78
C LYS A 138 -49.72 -141.54 -58.93
N VAL A 139 -48.60 -141.13 -59.50
CA VAL A 139 -47.96 -141.88 -60.60
C VAL A 139 -47.49 -143.25 -60.13
N ALA A 140 -46.92 -143.33 -58.92
CA ALA A 140 -46.55 -144.61 -58.32
C ALA A 140 -47.75 -145.56 -58.13
N SER A 141 -48.95 -145.04 -57.87
CA SER A 141 -50.18 -145.84 -57.76
C SER A 141 -50.75 -146.32 -59.10
N LEU A 142 -50.48 -145.61 -60.20
CA LEU A 142 -50.97 -145.96 -61.55
C LEU A 142 -50.08 -147.00 -62.25
N LEU A 143 -48.81 -147.11 -61.87
CA LEU A 143 -47.86 -148.07 -62.43
C LEU A 143 -47.93 -149.47 -61.76
N GLN A 144 -48.96 -149.73 -60.94
CA GLN A 144 -49.13 -150.93 -60.11
C GLN A 144 -50.29 -151.86 -60.55
N GLY A 145 -50.75 -151.78 -61.81
CA GLY A 145 -51.86 -152.59 -62.34
C GLY A 145 -51.52 -153.36 -63.64
N GLU A 146 -51.57 -154.68 -63.53
CA GLU A 146 -51.64 -155.80 -64.51
C GLU A 146 -52.70 -155.57 -65.63
N SER A 147 -52.78 -156.24 -66.79
CA SER A 147 -52.14 -157.39 -67.48
C SER A 147 -52.45 -157.27 -69.01
N GLU A 148 -51.60 -157.83 -69.88
CA GLU A 148 -51.82 -159.03 -70.75
C GLU A 148 -52.60 -158.88 -72.08
N ASP A 149 -51.86 -159.22 -73.14
CA ASP A 149 -52.14 -160.20 -74.22
C ASP A 149 -53.56 -160.39 -74.77
N ILE A 150 -53.74 -160.09 -76.08
CA ILE A 150 -54.66 -160.84 -76.95
C ILE A 150 -54.07 -161.05 -78.37
N ILE A 151 -54.06 -162.32 -78.78
CA ILE A 151 -53.59 -162.96 -80.02
C ILE A 151 -54.59 -162.75 -81.20
N PRO A 152 -54.17 -162.66 -82.47
CA PRO A 152 -55.02 -162.25 -83.61
C PRO A 152 -55.63 -163.42 -84.43
N PRO A 153 -56.70 -163.20 -85.24
CA PRO A 153 -57.06 -164.11 -86.34
C PRO A 153 -57.23 -163.46 -87.74
N LYS A 154 -56.52 -164.07 -88.71
CA LYS A 154 -56.75 -164.38 -90.15
C LYS A 154 -57.26 -163.34 -91.19
N GLU A 155 -56.50 -163.32 -92.29
CA GLU A 155 -56.28 -162.34 -93.38
C GLU A 155 -57.40 -162.03 -94.39
N LYS A 156 -58.50 -162.79 -94.45
CA LYS A 156 -59.55 -162.57 -95.47
C LYS A 156 -60.76 -161.76 -94.98
N ASP A 157 -60.97 -161.71 -93.67
CA ASP A 157 -61.81 -160.68 -93.04
C ASP A 157 -61.03 -159.36 -92.92
N ILE A 158 -59.69 -159.42 -92.88
CA ILE A 158 -58.78 -158.27 -92.77
C ILE A 158 -58.90 -157.33 -93.96
N LEU A 159 -59.06 -157.78 -95.22
CA LEU A 159 -59.05 -156.87 -96.38
C LEU A 159 -60.36 -156.09 -96.58
N HIS A 160 -61.51 -156.69 -96.31
CA HIS A 160 -62.79 -155.96 -96.34
C HIS A 160 -63.01 -155.13 -95.07
N GLN A 161 -62.49 -155.59 -93.93
CA GLN A 161 -62.35 -154.74 -92.75
C GLN A 161 -61.31 -153.65 -92.96
N LEU A 162 -60.20 -153.85 -93.69
CA LEU A 162 -59.19 -152.81 -93.92
C LEU A 162 -59.72 -151.73 -94.83
N ASP A 163 -60.50 -152.05 -95.86
CA ASP A 163 -60.99 -151.02 -96.78
C ASP A 163 -62.15 -150.20 -96.15
N ASN A 164 -63.01 -150.87 -95.38
CA ASN A 164 -64.00 -150.18 -94.54
C ASN A 164 -63.37 -149.46 -93.34
N LEU A 165 -62.36 -150.02 -92.66
CA LEU A 165 -61.61 -149.32 -91.63
C LEU A 165 -60.85 -148.18 -92.26
N CYS A 166 -60.10 -148.34 -93.33
CA CYS A 166 -59.24 -147.29 -93.88
C CYS A 166 -60.08 -146.11 -94.37
N ASN A 167 -61.17 -146.33 -95.12
CA ASN A 167 -62.02 -145.22 -95.56
C ASN A 167 -62.85 -144.61 -94.42
N LYS A 168 -63.36 -145.42 -93.47
CA LYS A 168 -64.12 -144.91 -92.32
C LYS A 168 -63.22 -144.23 -91.29
N THR A 169 -62.07 -144.82 -90.97
CA THR A 169 -61.06 -144.24 -90.06
C THR A 169 -60.37 -143.04 -90.68
N MET A 170 -60.14 -143.00 -91.99
CA MET A 170 -59.59 -141.82 -92.66
C MET A 170 -60.62 -140.69 -92.66
N SER A 171 -61.89 -140.96 -92.98
CA SER A 171 -62.96 -139.96 -92.85
C SER A 171 -63.19 -139.52 -91.40
N GLU A 172 -63.10 -140.42 -90.42
CA GLU A 172 -63.15 -140.09 -88.99
C GLU A 172 -61.91 -139.30 -88.53
N MET A 173 -60.72 -139.61 -89.05
CA MET A 173 -59.49 -138.87 -88.76
C MET A 173 -59.49 -137.50 -89.41
N GLU A 174 -59.97 -137.37 -90.65
CA GLU A 174 -60.17 -136.09 -91.33
C GLU A 174 -61.20 -135.24 -90.58
N ALA A 175 -62.32 -135.82 -90.17
CA ALA A 175 -63.30 -135.13 -89.33
C ALA A 175 -62.71 -134.68 -87.99
N ARG A 176 -61.89 -135.53 -87.33
CA ARG A 176 -61.16 -135.15 -86.10
C ARG A 176 -60.10 -134.09 -86.35
N LEU A 177 -59.42 -134.11 -87.49
CA LEU A 177 -58.42 -133.10 -87.89
C LEU A 177 -59.09 -131.76 -88.18
N CYS A 178 -60.20 -131.75 -88.92
CA CYS A 178 -61.02 -130.56 -89.13
C CYS A 178 -61.52 -130.00 -87.80
N HIS A 179 -62.07 -130.86 -86.93
CA HIS A 179 -62.54 -130.44 -85.60
C HIS A 179 -61.40 -129.88 -84.73
N ALA A 180 -60.26 -130.56 -84.67
CA ALA A 180 -59.09 -130.09 -83.92
C ALA A 180 -58.50 -128.79 -84.50
N SER A 181 -58.57 -128.61 -85.83
CA SER A 181 -58.14 -127.38 -86.49
C SER A 181 -59.10 -126.21 -86.19
N GLU A 182 -60.40 -126.46 -86.17
CA GLU A 182 -61.43 -125.49 -85.78
C GLU A 182 -61.27 -125.10 -84.30
N GLU A 183 -61.13 -126.07 -83.40
CA GLU A 183 -60.88 -125.83 -81.97
C GLU A 183 -59.57 -125.06 -81.73
N LEU A 184 -58.50 -125.36 -82.49
CA LEU A 184 -57.25 -124.62 -82.40
C LEU A 184 -57.42 -123.17 -82.87
N SER A 185 -58.15 -122.94 -83.96
CA SER A 185 -58.46 -121.60 -84.46
C SER A 185 -59.23 -120.80 -83.42
N GLU A 186 -60.33 -121.34 -82.89
CA GLU A 186 -61.12 -120.71 -81.82
C GLU A 186 -60.26 -120.40 -80.58
N ARG A 187 -59.40 -121.35 -80.19
CA ARG A 187 -58.52 -121.17 -79.03
C ARG A 187 -57.47 -120.07 -79.26
N THR A 188 -56.93 -119.94 -80.46
CA THR A 188 -56.00 -118.85 -80.80
C THR A 188 -56.66 -117.48 -80.82
N GLU A 189 -57.89 -117.37 -81.32
CA GLU A 189 -58.68 -116.13 -81.28
C GLU A 189 -59.00 -115.71 -79.84
N LEU A 190 -59.44 -116.66 -79.00
CA LEU A 190 -59.66 -116.41 -77.57
C LEU A 190 -58.37 -115.98 -76.86
N GLN A 191 -57.23 -116.59 -77.18
CA GLN A 191 -55.93 -116.20 -76.62
C GLN A 191 -55.53 -114.79 -77.07
N HIS A 192 -55.73 -114.43 -78.34
CA HIS A 192 -55.45 -113.10 -78.85
C HIS A 192 -56.33 -112.03 -78.16
N SER A 193 -57.62 -112.30 -78.03
CA SER A 193 -58.58 -111.45 -77.31
C SER A 193 -58.22 -111.30 -75.83
N ALA A 194 -57.81 -112.39 -75.16
CA ALA A 194 -57.34 -112.35 -73.78
C ALA A 194 -56.06 -111.50 -73.64
N LEU A 195 -55.11 -111.61 -74.57
CA LEU A 195 -53.89 -110.82 -74.57
C LEU A 195 -54.16 -109.33 -74.80
N GLN A 196 -55.06 -109.00 -75.72
CA GLN A 196 -55.47 -107.60 -75.96
C GLN A 196 -56.12 -107.00 -74.72
N ARG A 197 -57.02 -107.74 -74.05
CA ARG A 197 -57.63 -107.31 -72.78
C ARG A 197 -56.59 -107.14 -71.68
N ALA A 198 -55.61 -108.05 -71.58
CA ALA A 198 -54.52 -107.93 -70.61
C ALA A 198 -53.69 -106.66 -70.85
N ARG A 199 -53.31 -106.36 -72.10
CA ARG A 199 -52.57 -105.14 -72.45
C ARG A 199 -53.34 -103.87 -72.12
N LEU A 200 -54.64 -103.83 -72.40
CA LEU A 200 -55.49 -102.69 -72.04
C LEU A 200 -55.59 -102.51 -70.53
N ALA A 201 -55.69 -103.61 -69.78
CA ALA A 201 -55.69 -103.58 -68.32
C ALA A 201 -54.34 -103.10 -67.76
N GLU A 202 -53.22 -103.55 -68.32
CA GLU A 202 -51.88 -103.08 -67.95
C GLU A 202 -51.71 -101.58 -68.20
N GLN A 203 -52.17 -101.08 -69.34
CA GLN A 203 -52.14 -99.65 -69.65
C GLN A 203 -52.99 -98.84 -68.66
N GLN A 204 -54.21 -99.30 -68.38
CA GLN A 204 -55.08 -98.66 -67.37
C GLN A 204 -54.44 -98.64 -65.98
N VAL A 205 -53.78 -99.73 -65.58
CA VAL A 205 -53.05 -99.79 -64.30
C VAL A 205 -51.88 -98.81 -64.31
N GLN A 206 -51.15 -98.67 -65.41
CA GLN A 206 -50.06 -97.71 -65.51
C GLN A 206 -50.57 -96.26 -65.43
N ASP A 207 -51.62 -95.92 -66.18
CA ASP A 207 -52.24 -94.58 -66.14
C ASP A 207 -52.73 -94.23 -64.73
N LEU A 208 -53.31 -95.20 -64.02
CA LEU A 208 -53.73 -95.04 -62.63
C LEU A 208 -52.55 -94.86 -61.67
N ARG A 209 -51.42 -95.58 -61.88
CA ARG A 209 -50.21 -95.41 -61.09
C ARG A 209 -49.59 -94.03 -61.27
N ASP A 210 -49.48 -93.56 -62.51
CA ASP A 210 -48.92 -92.24 -62.82
C ASP A 210 -49.78 -91.13 -62.21
N ARG A 211 -51.11 -91.27 -62.29
CA ARG A 211 -52.06 -90.34 -61.65
C ARG A 211 -51.96 -90.36 -60.13
N LEU A 212 -51.83 -91.54 -59.54
CA LEU A 212 -51.66 -91.70 -58.09
C LEU A 212 -50.36 -91.05 -57.63
N GLN A 213 -49.25 -91.28 -58.34
CA GLN A 213 -47.97 -90.64 -58.05
C GLN A 213 -48.06 -89.11 -58.15
N GLY A 214 -48.73 -88.57 -59.17
CA GLY A 214 -49.00 -87.14 -59.29
C GLY A 214 -49.73 -86.57 -58.07
N LEU A 215 -50.82 -87.22 -57.66
CA LEU A 215 -51.59 -86.82 -56.47
C LEU A 215 -50.78 -86.92 -55.17
N GLU A 216 -49.92 -87.93 -55.02
CA GLU A 216 -49.02 -88.05 -53.86
C GLU A 216 -48.04 -86.88 -53.80
N THR A 217 -47.48 -86.46 -54.94
CA THR A 217 -46.58 -85.29 -54.98
C THR A 217 -47.31 -83.98 -54.67
N GLU A 218 -48.52 -83.79 -55.19
CA GLU A 218 -49.37 -82.63 -54.88
C GLU A 218 -49.74 -82.59 -53.39
N LEU A 219 -50.05 -83.74 -52.78
CA LEU A 219 -50.34 -83.83 -51.35
C LEU A 219 -49.11 -83.46 -50.51
N LEU A 220 -47.94 -84.03 -50.82
CA LEU A 220 -46.69 -83.74 -50.12
C LEU A 220 -46.31 -82.26 -50.22
N THR A 221 -46.44 -81.67 -51.41
CA THR A 221 -46.17 -80.24 -51.58
C THR A 221 -47.17 -79.40 -50.79
N ALA A 222 -48.47 -79.71 -50.81
CA ALA A 222 -49.47 -79.02 -50.00
C ALA A 222 -49.17 -79.14 -48.50
N GLU A 223 -48.74 -80.30 -48.02
CA GLU A 223 -48.34 -80.51 -46.62
C GLU A 223 -47.14 -79.65 -46.22
N MET A 224 -46.10 -79.59 -47.05
CA MET A 224 -44.94 -78.71 -46.82
C MET A 224 -45.36 -77.23 -46.73
N HIS A 225 -46.25 -76.78 -47.61
CA HIS A 225 -46.76 -75.39 -47.56
C HIS A 225 -47.55 -75.12 -46.27
N ARG A 226 -48.42 -76.05 -45.86
CA ARG A 226 -49.16 -75.93 -44.60
C ARG A 226 -48.21 -75.92 -43.40
N GLU A 227 -47.17 -76.73 -43.40
CA GLU A 227 -46.17 -76.76 -42.35
C GLU A 227 -45.40 -75.43 -42.27
N GLY A 228 -44.98 -74.88 -43.41
CA GLY A 228 -44.38 -73.55 -43.47
C GLY A 228 -45.30 -72.46 -42.90
N MET A 229 -46.59 -72.49 -43.24
CA MET A 229 -47.57 -71.55 -42.69
C MET A 229 -47.79 -71.74 -41.18
N ARG A 230 -47.82 -72.98 -40.68
CA ARG A 230 -47.90 -73.26 -39.23
C ARG A 230 -46.68 -72.74 -38.49
N HIS A 231 -45.48 -72.96 -39.03
CA HIS A 231 -44.24 -72.46 -38.44
C HIS A 231 -44.21 -70.93 -38.38
N ASN A 232 -44.59 -70.26 -39.47
CA ASN A 232 -44.70 -68.80 -39.50
C ASN A 232 -45.73 -68.29 -38.47
N ASN A 233 -46.90 -68.91 -38.40
CA ASN A 233 -47.93 -68.52 -37.42
C ASN A 233 -47.41 -68.67 -35.97
N GLN A 234 -46.74 -69.77 -35.65
CA GLN A 234 -46.15 -69.98 -34.33
C GLN A 234 -45.10 -68.90 -34.02
N HIS A 235 -44.21 -68.59 -34.97
CA HIS A 235 -43.21 -67.54 -34.79
C HIS A 235 -43.87 -66.16 -34.54
N TYR A 236 -44.97 -65.84 -35.23
CA TYR A 236 -45.69 -64.59 -34.98
C TYR A 236 -46.40 -64.57 -33.62
N GLU A 237 -46.93 -65.71 -33.16
CA GLU A 237 -47.54 -65.84 -31.84
C GLU A 237 -46.49 -65.63 -30.73
N GLU A 238 -45.31 -66.25 -30.86
CA GLU A 238 -44.17 -66.08 -29.95
C GLU A 238 -43.69 -64.62 -29.92
N PHE A 239 -43.59 -63.97 -31.10
CA PHE A 239 -43.25 -62.56 -31.19
C PHE A 239 -44.26 -61.65 -30.47
N LEU A 240 -45.56 -61.89 -30.68
CA LEU A 240 -46.60 -61.13 -29.99
C LEU A 240 -46.58 -61.38 -28.48
N GLU A 241 -46.13 -62.55 -28.03
CA GLU A 241 -45.94 -62.86 -26.62
C GLU A 241 -44.84 -62.03 -25.98
N GLN A 242 -43.67 -62.02 -26.59
CA GLN A 242 -42.56 -61.18 -26.16
C GLN A 242 -42.95 -59.68 -26.18
N LEU A 243 -43.69 -59.25 -27.21
CA LEU A 243 -44.14 -57.86 -27.30
C LEU A 243 -45.19 -57.51 -26.24
N SER A 244 -46.06 -58.46 -25.89
CA SER A 244 -47.04 -58.27 -24.81
C SER A 244 -46.36 -58.15 -23.45
N GLU A 245 -45.35 -58.97 -23.20
CA GLU A 245 -44.54 -58.89 -21.99
C GLU A 245 -43.77 -57.56 -21.91
N MET A 246 -43.13 -57.16 -23.02
CA MET A 246 -42.41 -55.89 -23.12
C MET A 246 -43.32 -54.68 -22.84
N MET A 247 -44.56 -54.73 -23.34
CA MET A 247 -45.57 -53.70 -23.12
C MET A 247 -46.30 -53.83 -21.77
N LYS A 248 -46.01 -54.89 -21.01
CA LYS A 248 -46.63 -55.27 -19.72
C LYS A 248 -48.15 -55.42 -19.81
N VAL A 249 -48.61 -56.09 -20.87
CA VAL A 249 -50.03 -56.41 -21.13
C VAL A 249 -50.26 -57.92 -21.25
N ASP A 250 -49.25 -58.72 -20.92
CA ASP A 250 -49.24 -60.18 -20.92
C ASP A 250 -50.46 -60.76 -20.19
N SER A 251 -50.73 -60.35 -18.95
CA SER A 251 -51.90 -60.81 -18.17
C SER A 251 -53.26 -60.66 -18.85
N ILE A 252 -53.44 -59.66 -19.72
CA ILE A 252 -54.68 -59.43 -20.48
C ILE A 252 -54.60 -60.12 -21.84
N ALA A 253 -53.39 -60.23 -22.41
CA ALA A 253 -53.15 -60.81 -23.72
C ALA A 253 -53.30 -62.33 -23.77
N VAL A 254 -53.13 -63.05 -22.64
CA VAL A 254 -53.26 -64.52 -22.59
C VAL A 254 -54.64 -65.00 -23.06
N ASP A 255 -55.70 -64.27 -22.74
CA ASP A 255 -57.08 -64.62 -23.09
C ASP A 255 -57.54 -64.06 -24.44
N LEU A 256 -56.67 -63.35 -25.16
CA LEU A 256 -57.00 -62.67 -26.40
C LEU A 256 -56.47 -63.42 -27.62
N GLY A 257 -57.32 -63.57 -28.63
CA GLY A 257 -56.90 -64.00 -29.96
C GLY A 257 -55.95 -62.98 -30.61
N PHE A 258 -55.18 -63.45 -31.60
CA PHE A 258 -54.14 -62.71 -32.32
C PHE A 258 -54.51 -61.26 -32.66
N ASP A 259 -55.66 -61.03 -33.32
CA ASP A 259 -56.07 -59.70 -33.77
C ASP A 259 -56.35 -58.72 -32.62
N MET A 260 -56.91 -59.22 -31.52
CA MET A 260 -57.22 -58.39 -30.36
C MET A 260 -55.97 -58.09 -29.55
N ARG A 261 -55.05 -59.07 -29.46
CA ARG A 261 -53.73 -58.87 -28.87
C ARG A 261 -52.95 -57.77 -29.60
N LEU A 262 -52.98 -57.77 -30.93
CA LEU A 262 -52.35 -56.71 -31.74
C LEU A 262 -52.96 -55.33 -31.46
N LYS A 263 -54.31 -55.22 -31.41
CA LYS A 263 -55.00 -53.97 -31.07
C LYS A 263 -54.69 -53.50 -29.65
N LEU A 264 -54.60 -54.41 -28.69
CA LEU A 264 -54.24 -54.12 -27.31
C LEU A 264 -52.82 -53.53 -27.22
N ILE A 265 -51.86 -54.19 -27.88
CA ILE A 265 -50.46 -53.73 -27.96
C ILE A 265 -50.42 -52.34 -28.59
N LEU A 266 -51.10 -52.12 -29.73
CA LEU A 266 -51.14 -50.82 -30.40
C LEU A 266 -51.71 -49.73 -29.49
N SER A 267 -52.85 -49.99 -28.86
CA SER A 267 -53.46 -49.06 -27.89
C SER A 267 -52.53 -48.77 -26.71
N ARG A 268 -51.79 -49.78 -26.24
CA ARG A 268 -50.83 -49.61 -25.14
C ARG A 268 -49.66 -48.74 -25.58
N THR A 269 -49.12 -48.95 -26.78
CA THR A 269 -48.06 -48.11 -27.35
C THR A 269 -48.51 -46.65 -27.49
N GLU A 270 -49.71 -46.41 -28.02
CA GLU A 270 -50.27 -45.05 -28.11
C GLU A 270 -50.42 -44.38 -26.74
N GLN A 271 -50.85 -45.13 -25.72
CA GLN A 271 -50.93 -44.63 -24.35
C GLN A 271 -49.56 -44.26 -23.80
N LEU A 272 -48.56 -45.13 -23.96
CA LEU A 272 -47.20 -44.86 -23.49
C LEU A 272 -46.61 -43.61 -24.16
N VAL A 273 -46.78 -43.46 -25.47
CA VAL A 273 -46.34 -42.27 -26.20
C VAL A 273 -47.03 -41.00 -25.68
N LYS A 274 -48.33 -41.06 -25.42
CA LYS A 274 -49.06 -39.92 -24.82
C LYS A 274 -48.54 -39.58 -23.43
N HIS A 275 -48.31 -40.59 -22.58
CA HIS A 275 -47.79 -40.40 -21.23
C HIS A 275 -46.37 -39.80 -21.24
N GLU A 276 -45.48 -40.31 -22.08
CA GLU A 276 -44.13 -39.75 -22.27
C GLU A 276 -44.20 -38.30 -22.79
N GLY A 277 -45.09 -38.02 -23.74
CA GLY A 277 -45.33 -36.67 -24.24
C GLY A 277 -45.77 -35.70 -23.14
N THR A 278 -46.72 -36.12 -22.28
CA THR A 278 -47.15 -35.30 -21.13
C THR A 278 -46.03 -35.09 -20.12
N ALA A 279 -45.28 -36.14 -19.76
CA ALA A 279 -44.16 -36.05 -18.83
C ALA A 279 -43.03 -35.15 -19.36
N LEU A 280 -42.79 -35.16 -20.67
CA LEU A 280 -41.83 -34.28 -21.32
C LEU A 280 -42.26 -32.82 -21.26
N VAL A 281 -43.54 -32.52 -21.50
CA VAL A 281 -44.09 -31.17 -21.39
C VAL A 281 -44.02 -30.67 -19.95
N GLU A 282 -44.39 -31.50 -18.96
CA GLU A 282 -44.27 -31.18 -17.54
C GLU A 282 -42.81 -30.90 -17.15
N THR A 283 -41.87 -31.76 -17.57
CA THR A 283 -40.44 -31.55 -17.32
C THR A 283 -39.96 -30.24 -17.94
N LYS A 284 -40.32 -29.97 -19.19
CA LYS A 284 -39.97 -28.73 -19.90
C LYS A 284 -40.53 -27.49 -19.17
N THR A 285 -41.78 -27.53 -18.72
CA THR A 285 -42.38 -26.41 -17.97
C THR A 285 -41.72 -26.22 -16.61
N LEU A 286 -41.39 -27.29 -15.89
CA LEU A 286 -40.62 -27.24 -14.64
C LEU A 286 -39.24 -26.62 -14.88
N THR A 287 -38.50 -27.07 -15.91
CA THR A 287 -37.20 -26.49 -16.29
C THR A 287 -37.29 -24.99 -16.56
N TYR A 288 -38.28 -24.53 -17.34
CA TYR A 288 -38.48 -23.10 -17.57
C TYR A 288 -38.81 -22.33 -16.28
N SER A 289 -39.62 -22.91 -15.39
CA SER A 289 -39.94 -22.29 -14.10
C SER A 289 -38.70 -22.14 -13.21
N LEU A 290 -37.84 -23.17 -13.18
CA LEU A 290 -36.58 -23.16 -12.43
C LEU A 290 -35.58 -22.17 -13.05
N GLN A 291 -35.47 -22.13 -14.37
CA GLN A 291 -34.63 -21.17 -15.08
C GLN A 291 -35.06 -19.72 -14.78
N ARG A 292 -36.36 -19.45 -14.72
CA ARG A 292 -36.90 -18.13 -14.32
C ARG A 292 -36.58 -17.80 -12.87
N LYS A 293 -36.73 -18.74 -11.94
CA LYS A 293 -36.36 -18.57 -10.52
C LYS A 293 -34.86 -18.30 -10.37
N LEU A 294 -34.02 -19.05 -11.09
CA LEU A 294 -32.57 -18.85 -11.10
C LEU A 294 -32.20 -17.45 -11.60
N LYS A 295 -32.82 -16.99 -12.70
CA LYS A 295 -32.61 -15.63 -13.22
C LYS A 295 -32.99 -14.57 -12.18
N SER A 296 -34.17 -14.70 -11.56
CA SER A 296 -34.61 -13.77 -10.52
C SER A 296 -33.68 -13.74 -9.30
N GLN A 297 -33.18 -14.89 -8.85
CA GLN A 297 -32.22 -14.97 -7.75
C GLN A 297 -30.87 -14.35 -8.12
N LYS A 298 -30.42 -14.55 -9.36
CA LYS A 298 -29.20 -13.91 -9.88
C LYS A 298 -29.34 -12.39 -9.90
N ASP A 299 -30.43 -11.86 -10.45
CA ASP A 299 -30.70 -10.41 -10.50
C ASP A 299 -30.78 -9.83 -9.06
N GLN A 300 -31.39 -10.55 -8.11
CA GLN A 300 -31.43 -10.15 -6.71
C GLN A 300 -30.04 -10.12 -6.06
N LEU A 301 -29.18 -11.09 -6.37
CA LEU A 301 -27.81 -11.15 -5.87
C LEU A 301 -26.97 -10.01 -6.44
N GLU A 302 -27.09 -9.72 -7.73
CA GLU A 302 -26.43 -8.59 -8.39
C GLU A 302 -26.86 -7.25 -7.77
N SER A 303 -28.17 -7.06 -7.53
CA SER A 303 -28.70 -5.88 -6.84
C SER A 303 -28.12 -5.70 -5.42
N LYS A 304 -28.08 -6.78 -4.62
CA LYS A 304 -27.45 -6.77 -3.29
C LYS A 304 -25.95 -6.51 -3.38
N GLY A 305 -25.28 -7.07 -4.38
CA GLY A 305 -23.85 -6.84 -4.65
C GLY A 305 -23.56 -5.36 -4.91
N LEU A 306 -24.38 -4.70 -5.73
CA LEU A 306 -24.28 -3.26 -5.98
C LEU A 306 -24.52 -2.43 -4.71
N HIS A 307 -25.50 -2.81 -3.88
CA HIS A 307 -25.75 -2.14 -2.60
C HIS A 307 -24.55 -2.26 -1.65
N ILE A 308 -23.95 -3.45 -1.55
CA ILE A 308 -22.73 -3.67 -0.75
C ILE A 308 -21.58 -2.81 -1.26
N GLN A 309 -21.39 -2.70 -2.58
CA GLN A 309 -20.36 -1.83 -3.16
C GLN A 309 -20.60 -0.36 -2.82
N LEU A 310 -21.85 0.12 -2.90
CA LEU A 310 -22.21 1.48 -2.51
C LEU A 310 -21.94 1.76 -1.03
N LEU A 311 -22.31 0.83 -0.14
CA LEU A 311 -22.03 0.94 1.29
C LEU A 311 -20.53 0.95 1.59
N ARG A 312 -19.74 0.09 0.94
CA ARG A 312 -18.28 0.10 1.06
C ARG A 312 -17.70 1.44 0.64
N LYS A 313 -18.13 1.99 -0.51
CA LYS A 313 -17.72 3.32 -0.96
C LYS A 313 -18.07 4.40 0.08
N LYS A 314 -19.29 4.36 0.64
CA LYS A 314 -19.71 5.34 1.64
C LYS A 314 -18.91 5.25 2.93
N ILE A 315 -18.57 4.03 3.37
CA ILE A 315 -17.69 3.82 4.53
C ILE A 315 -16.31 4.44 4.27
N SER A 316 -15.71 4.17 3.11
CA SER A 316 -14.42 4.76 2.74
C SER A 316 -14.45 6.30 2.71
N GLU A 317 -15.51 6.89 2.15
CA GLU A 317 -15.72 8.35 2.18
C GLU A 317 -15.79 8.89 3.61
N LEU A 318 -16.56 8.24 4.50
CA LEU A 318 -16.69 8.64 5.89
C LEU A 318 -15.37 8.47 6.68
N GLU A 319 -14.58 7.46 6.36
CA GLU A 319 -13.26 7.24 6.96
C GLU A 319 -12.24 8.30 6.53
N GLU A 320 -12.28 8.74 5.27
CA GLU A 320 -11.49 9.88 4.78
C GLU A 320 -11.95 11.19 5.43
N GLU A 321 -13.26 11.48 5.46
CA GLU A 321 -13.80 12.65 6.16
C GLU A 321 -13.37 12.70 7.62
N ARG A 322 -13.42 11.55 8.33
CA ARG A 322 -12.96 11.44 9.71
C ARG A 322 -11.47 11.76 9.81
N ARG A 323 -10.63 11.20 8.93
CA ARG A 323 -9.18 11.49 8.90
C ARG A 323 -8.90 12.98 8.68
N CYS A 324 -9.57 13.61 7.72
CA CYS A 324 -9.46 15.05 7.48
C CYS A 324 -9.87 15.87 8.71
N ARG A 325 -11.00 15.55 9.35
CA ARG A 325 -11.43 16.25 10.57
C ARG A 325 -10.42 16.12 11.71
N SER A 326 -9.87 14.91 11.92
CA SER A 326 -8.83 14.70 12.93
C SER A 326 -7.59 15.54 12.63
N ALA A 327 -7.14 15.59 11.38
CA ALA A 327 -6.01 16.44 10.96
C ALA A 327 -6.28 17.93 11.25
N MET A 328 -7.47 18.44 10.92
CA MET A 328 -7.85 19.83 11.20
C MET A 328 -7.91 20.16 12.70
N VAL A 329 -8.23 19.18 13.56
CA VAL A 329 -8.20 19.37 15.02
C VAL A 329 -6.75 19.52 15.49
N VAL A 330 -5.85 18.67 15.01
CA VAL A 330 -4.41 18.75 15.32
C VAL A 330 -3.83 20.09 14.87
N GLU A 331 -4.10 20.52 13.63
CA GLU A 331 -3.64 21.83 13.13
C GLU A 331 -4.17 22.99 13.96
N ARG A 332 -5.43 22.92 14.43
CA ARG A 332 -6.00 23.92 15.34
C ARG A 332 -5.29 23.95 16.68
N ASP A 333 -5.01 22.80 17.27
CA ASP A 333 -4.31 22.70 18.55
C ASP A 333 -2.87 23.24 18.44
N ASP A 334 -2.18 22.95 17.34
CA ASP A 334 -0.85 23.50 17.03
C ASP A 334 -0.89 25.02 16.87
N ALA A 335 -1.87 25.55 16.12
CA ALA A 335 -2.07 26.99 15.98
C ALA A 335 -2.39 27.67 17.33
N HIS A 336 -3.19 27.03 18.18
CA HIS A 336 -3.47 27.52 19.54
C HIS A 336 -2.23 27.50 20.44
N LEU A 337 -1.39 26.48 20.35
CA LEU A 337 -0.12 26.41 21.07
C LEU A 337 0.83 27.53 20.64
N GLU A 338 0.95 27.78 19.33
CA GLU A 338 1.80 28.86 18.82
C GLU A 338 1.26 30.24 19.21
N ALA A 339 -0.05 30.45 19.13
CA ALA A 339 -0.67 31.68 19.63
C ALA A 339 -0.37 31.93 21.11
N ARG A 340 -0.44 30.89 21.96
CA ARG A 340 -0.07 30.98 23.38
C ARG A 340 1.42 31.30 23.58
N ARG A 341 2.31 30.77 22.75
CA ARG A 341 3.75 31.09 22.80
C ARG A 341 4.01 32.55 22.42
N LEU A 342 3.37 33.03 21.35
CA LEU A 342 3.46 34.42 20.91
C LEU A 342 2.92 35.38 21.97
N LEU A 343 1.79 35.06 22.61
CA LEU A 343 1.27 35.85 23.74
C LEU A 343 2.28 35.95 24.89
N LYS A 344 2.91 34.83 25.29
CA LYS A 344 3.97 34.86 26.32
C LYS A 344 5.17 35.70 25.92
N LYS A 345 5.58 35.68 24.64
CA LYS A 345 6.65 36.54 24.12
C LYS A 345 6.24 38.01 24.17
N LEU A 346 5.00 38.33 23.77
CA LEU A 346 4.45 39.68 23.84
C LEU A 346 4.43 40.19 25.28
N GLU A 347 3.94 39.40 26.24
CA GLU A 347 3.93 39.75 27.67
C GLU A 347 5.34 40.05 28.19
N ARG A 348 6.34 39.22 27.84
CA ARG A 348 7.75 39.45 28.20
C ARG A 348 8.28 40.76 27.62
N LEU A 349 8.12 40.96 26.32
CA LEU A 349 8.53 42.19 25.63
C LEU A 349 7.82 43.42 26.21
N GLN A 350 6.55 43.29 26.61
CA GLN A 350 5.81 44.38 27.25
C GLN A 350 6.34 44.70 28.65
N CYS A 351 6.77 43.70 29.43
CA CYS A 351 7.46 43.90 30.70
C CYS A 351 8.81 44.59 30.50
N GLU A 352 9.65 44.12 29.57
CA GLU A 352 10.92 44.76 29.22
C GLU A 352 10.73 46.21 28.76
N LEU A 353 9.71 46.47 27.94
CA LEU A 353 9.34 47.83 27.53
C LEU A 353 8.92 48.71 28.72
N LYS A 354 8.19 48.18 29.70
CA LYS A 354 7.84 48.92 30.92
C LYS A 354 9.09 49.25 31.74
N THR A 355 9.99 48.29 31.95
CA THR A 355 11.24 48.48 32.70
C THR A 355 12.15 49.51 32.02
N THR A 356 12.31 49.44 30.71
CA THR A 356 13.09 50.42 29.94
C THR A 356 12.46 51.80 29.96
N LYS A 357 11.12 51.92 29.89
CA LYS A 357 10.43 53.19 30.10
C LYS A 357 10.68 53.78 31.50
N LEU A 358 10.61 52.95 32.55
CA LEU A 358 10.89 53.38 33.93
C LEU A 358 12.34 53.87 34.07
N SER A 359 13.31 53.12 33.57
CA SER A 359 14.71 53.54 33.54
C SER A 359 14.91 54.85 32.76
N ASN A 360 14.23 55.02 31.62
CA ASN A 360 14.29 56.27 30.86
C ASN A 360 13.71 57.46 31.65
N THR A 361 12.60 57.26 32.36
CA THR A 361 12.04 58.31 33.24
C THR A 361 12.96 58.63 34.41
N GLU A 362 13.62 57.64 34.99
CA GLU A 362 14.60 57.83 36.06
C GLU A 362 15.84 58.59 35.55
N LEU A 363 16.39 58.21 34.39
CA LEU A 363 17.49 58.92 33.75
C LEU A 363 17.11 60.37 33.39
N LYS A 364 15.87 60.62 32.93
CA LYS A 364 15.37 61.99 32.71
C LYS A 364 15.30 62.78 34.01
N ALA A 365 14.85 62.16 35.11
CA ALA A 365 14.84 62.80 36.42
C ALA A 365 16.27 63.11 36.90
N GLN A 366 17.20 62.16 36.79
CA GLN A 366 18.62 62.36 37.10
C GLN A 366 19.24 63.47 36.25
N LEU A 367 18.90 63.55 34.96
CA LEU A 367 19.35 64.61 34.06
C LEU A 367 18.80 65.98 34.50
N SER A 368 17.53 66.05 34.87
CA SER A 368 16.91 67.28 35.37
C SER A 368 17.54 67.75 36.68
N HIS A 369 17.80 66.83 37.62
CA HIS A 369 18.50 67.12 38.87
C HIS A 369 19.94 67.58 38.61
N THR A 370 20.64 66.94 37.68
CA THR A 370 21.99 67.35 37.25
C THR A 370 21.98 68.76 36.66
N ASN A 371 20.97 69.10 35.85
CA ASN A 371 20.82 70.44 35.29
C ASN A 371 20.53 71.49 36.40
N GLU A 372 19.74 71.14 37.41
CA GLU A 372 19.52 72.00 38.58
C GLU A 372 20.81 72.24 39.37
N LEU A 373 21.60 71.18 39.60
CA LEU A 373 22.92 71.30 40.23
C LEU A 373 23.88 72.16 39.40
N LYS A 374 23.92 71.98 38.07
CA LYS A 374 24.71 72.83 37.17
C LYS A 374 24.28 74.29 37.26
N LEU A 375 22.97 74.58 37.31
CA LEU A 375 22.46 75.94 37.48
C LEU A 375 22.94 76.53 38.82
N LYS A 376 22.85 75.79 39.92
CA LYS A 376 23.37 76.21 41.23
C LYS A 376 24.88 76.47 41.21
N VAL A 377 25.66 75.64 40.52
CA VAL A 377 27.11 75.87 40.35
C VAL A 377 27.36 77.16 39.57
N VAL A 378 26.63 77.42 38.48
CA VAL A 378 26.73 78.67 37.71
C VAL A 378 26.33 79.89 38.55
N GLU A 379 25.27 79.80 39.35
CA GLU A 379 24.85 80.85 40.28
C GLU A 379 25.93 81.11 41.36
N GLN A 380 26.53 80.06 41.91
CA GLN A 380 27.66 80.16 42.83
C GLN A 380 28.88 80.80 42.18
N ASP A 381 29.25 80.40 40.96
CA ASP A 381 30.35 80.99 40.19
C ASP A 381 30.09 82.48 39.91
N GLN A 382 28.86 82.85 39.58
CA GLN A 382 28.48 84.25 39.37
C GLN A 382 28.62 85.06 40.67
N SER A 383 28.15 84.54 41.80
CA SER A 383 28.32 85.14 43.12
C SER A 383 29.79 85.28 43.51
N MET A 384 30.61 84.24 43.28
CA MET A 384 32.06 84.29 43.48
C MET A 384 32.71 85.35 42.60
N GLN A 385 32.28 85.48 41.34
CA GLN A 385 32.80 86.49 40.43
C GLN A 385 32.40 87.90 40.84
N GLU A 386 31.19 88.11 41.37
CA GLU A 386 30.76 89.37 41.98
C GLU A 386 31.56 89.70 43.25
N GLN A 387 31.79 88.72 44.12
CA GLN A 387 32.64 88.89 45.30
C GLN A 387 34.08 89.22 44.90
N LYS A 388 34.62 88.57 43.86
CA LYS A 388 35.94 88.87 43.31
C LYS A 388 36.01 90.32 42.80
N LYS A 389 35.01 90.77 42.03
CA LYS A 389 34.94 92.18 41.60
C LYS A 389 34.92 93.15 42.78
N LYS A 390 34.17 92.85 43.84
CA LYS A 390 34.16 93.67 45.07
C LYS A 390 35.52 93.66 45.77
N LEU A 391 36.20 92.50 45.81
CA LEU A 391 37.54 92.37 46.35
C LEU A 391 38.55 93.20 45.54
N ASP A 392 38.47 93.16 44.21
CA ASP A 392 39.31 93.95 43.32
C ASP A 392 39.08 95.46 43.53
N GLN A 393 37.82 95.90 43.67
CA GLN A 393 37.48 97.29 44.01
C GLN A 393 38.02 97.70 45.39
N LEU A 394 37.95 96.80 46.39
CA LEU A 394 38.52 97.03 47.72
C LEU A 394 40.05 97.11 47.67
N LEU A 395 40.72 96.28 46.85
CA LEU A 395 42.16 96.36 46.62
C LEU A 395 42.54 97.67 45.91
N GLU A 396 41.75 98.10 44.94
CA GLU A 396 41.97 99.39 44.28
C GLU A 396 41.74 100.56 45.24
N GLY A 397 40.73 100.48 46.10
CA GLY A 397 40.50 101.40 47.21
C GLY A 397 41.68 101.43 48.19
N LYS A 398 42.16 100.25 48.61
CA LYS A 398 43.32 100.08 49.49
C LYS A 398 44.56 100.73 48.88
N THR A 399 44.90 100.42 47.64
CA THR A 399 46.07 101.03 46.96
C THR A 399 45.94 102.54 46.80
N LYS A 400 44.72 103.07 46.57
CA LYS A 400 44.48 104.53 46.58
C LYS A 400 44.68 105.15 47.97
N THR A 401 44.21 104.49 49.03
CA THR A 401 44.44 104.96 50.41
C THR A 401 45.90 104.85 50.82
N GLU A 402 46.59 103.78 50.41
CA GLU A 402 48.00 103.53 50.68
C GLU A 402 48.88 104.57 49.98
N ARG A 403 48.56 104.95 48.73
CA ARG A 403 49.21 106.08 48.04
C ARG A 403 49.01 107.40 48.80
N LYS A 404 47.78 107.71 49.23
CA LYS A 404 47.48 108.93 50.00
C LYS A 404 48.23 108.95 51.34
N LEU A 405 48.31 107.80 52.02
CA LEU A 405 49.03 107.64 53.28
C LEU A 405 50.53 107.89 53.08
N ASN A 406 51.13 107.35 52.01
CA ASN A 406 52.54 107.58 51.69
C ASN A 406 52.83 109.05 51.37
N THR A 407 51.92 109.76 50.68
CA THR A 407 52.07 111.21 50.44
C THR A 407 52.02 112.00 51.75
N LEU A 408 51.04 111.73 52.61
CA LEU A 408 50.92 112.37 53.92
C LEU A 408 52.11 112.05 54.85
N SER A 409 52.66 110.84 54.76
CA SER A 409 53.86 110.44 55.51
C SER A 409 55.11 111.21 55.04
N SER A 410 55.26 111.43 53.74
CA SER A 410 56.34 112.25 53.18
C SER A 410 56.23 113.72 53.61
N ASP A 411 55.02 114.27 53.59
CA ASP A 411 54.76 115.65 54.01
C ASP A 411 55.06 115.84 55.51
N LEU A 412 54.65 114.88 56.35
CA LEU A 412 54.95 114.87 57.79
C LEU A 412 56.46 114.82 58.08
N GLN A 413 57.23 114.01 57.35
CA GLN A 413 58.69 113.98 57.51
C GLN A 413 59.36 115.31 57.13
N SER A 414 58.83 116.00 56.12
CA SER A 414 59.35 117.32 55.73
C SER A 414 59.04 118.40 56.78
N GLN A 415 57.86 118.34 57.40
CA GLN A 415 57.45 119.23 58.49
C GLN A 415 58.28 119.02 59.76
N GLU A 416 58.64 117.77 60.06
CA GLU A 416 59.44 117.41 61.25
C GLU A 416 60.89 117.94 61.15
N LYS A 417 61.52 117.92 59.97
CA LYS A 417 62.85 118.50 59.77
C LYS A 417 62.86 120.01 60.02
N LYS A 418 61.85 120.72 59.53
CA LYS A 418 61.72 122.17 59.71
C LYS A 418 61.53 122.58 61.17
N ASN A 419 60.72 121.83 61.92
CA ASN A 419 60.54 122.05 63.36
C ASN A 419 61.83 121.82 64.18
N LYS A 420 62.73 120.91 63.75
CA LYS A 420 64.00 120.67 64.44
C LYS A 420 64.98 121.83 64.29
N GLU A 421 64.97 122.54 63.17
CA GLU A 421 65.80 123.74 62.93
C GLU A 421 65.31 124.94 63.75
N ASP A 422 63.99 125.16 63.82
CA ASP A 422 63.38 126.24 64.61
C ASP A 422 63.62 126.06 66.13
N GLN A 423 63.63 124.81 66.61
CA GLN A 423 63.90 124.50 68.02
C GLN A 423 65.35 124.80 68.45
N GLN A 424 66.33 124.69 67.54
CA GLN A 424 67.75 124.98 67.82
C GLN A 424 68.06 126.49 67.90
N GLN A 425 67.32 127.34 67.20
CA GLN A 425 67.46 128.80 67.30
C GLN A 425 66.86 129.35 68.61
N LEU A 426 65.80 128.71 69.10
CA LEU A 426 65.09 129.14 70.31
C LEU A 426 65.86 128.83 71.60
N SER A 427 66.71 127.79 71.58
CA SER A 427 67.59 127.44 72.72
C SER A 427 68.76 128.42 72.86
N THR A 428 69.28 128.95 71.76
CA THR A 428 70.38 129.93 71.77
C THR A 428 69.93 131.31 72.28
N LEU A 429 68.69 131.73 71.95
CA LEU A 429 68.12 133.00 72.41
C LEU A 429 67.79 133.00 73.92
N LYS A 430 67.37 131.85 74.47
CA LYS A 430 67.09 131.71 75.92
C LYS A 430 68.33 131.85 76.79
N GLN A 431 69.50 131.43 76.30
CA GLN A 431 70.74 131.45 77.07
C GLN A 431 71.33 132.86 77.20
N SER A 432 71.10 133.76 76.23
CA SER A 432 71.56 135.15 76.32
C SER A 432 70.70 136.01 77.25
N MET A 433 69.39 135.73 77.34
CA MET A 433 68.48 136.43 78.27
C MET A 433 68.83 136.16 79.74
N ALA A 434 69.23 134.93 80.08
CA ALA A 434 69.60 134.57 81.46
C ALA A 434 70.83 135.36 81.96
N GLN A 435 71.79 135.65 81.08
CA GLN A 435 73.00 136.41 81.43
C GLN A 435 72.74 137.91 81.64
N LEU A 436 71.72 138.47 80.98
CA LEU A 436 71.31 139.87 81.16
C LEU A 436 70.55 140.08 82.48
N SER A 437 69.66 139.15 82.85
CA SER A 437 68.93 139.24 84.13
C SER A 437 69.82 139.05 85.38
N GLU A 438 70.95 138.35 85.26
CA GLU A 438 71.91 138.19 86.37
C GLU A 438 72.66 139.50 86.66
N ARG A 439 73.01 140.28 85.61
CA ARG A 439 73.68 141.58 85.77
C ARG A 439 72.78 142.67 86.31
N GLU A 440 71.51 142.65 85.94
CA GLU A 440 70.51 143.61 86.41
C GLU A 440 70.28 143.50 87.93
N ARG A 441 70.27 142.26 88.44
CA ARG A 441 70.14 141.96 89.88
C ARG A 441 71.32 142.51 90.70
N GLN A 442 72.54 142.37 90.19
CA GLN A 442 73.75 142.85 90.89
C GLN A 442 73.81 144.38 91.03
N LEU A 443 73.31 145.14 90.05
CA LEU A 443 73.23 146.60 90.12
C LEU A 443 72.13 147.08 91.08
N PHE A 444 71.03 146.35 91.15
CA PHE A 444 69.94 146.60 92.10
C PHE A 444 70.38 146.37 93.56
N ASP A 445 71.13 145.29 93.81
CA ASP A 445 71.67 144.98 95.14
C ASP A 445 72.69 146.03 95.59
N PHE A 446 73.55 146.52 94.69
CA PHE A 446 74.47 147.62 94.99
C PHE A 446 73.75 148.93 95.34
N ARG A 447 72.71 149.29 94.58
CA ARG A 447 71.85 150.47 94.87
C ARG A 447 71.21 150.36 96.26
N THR A 448 70.74 149.18 96.62
CA THR A 448 70.06 148.93 97.90
C THR A 448 71.03 149.08 99.08
N VAL A 449 72.26 148.55 98.96
CA VAL A 449 73.28 148.66 100.00
C VAL A 449 73.74 150.11 100.21
N VAL A 450 73.96 150.88 99.14
CA VAL A 450 74.35 152.30 99.25
C VAL A 450 73.23 153.15 99.87
N SER A 451 71.98 152.86 99.54
CA SER A 451 70.82 153.56 100.10
C SER A 451 70.65 153.28 101.60
N GLN A 452 70.92 152.04 102.05
CA GLN A 452 70.90 151.66 103.46
C GLN A 452 71.99 152.34 104.29
N ILE A 453 73.19 152.52 103.73
CA ILE A 453 74.31 153.18 104.43
C ILE A 453 74.06 154.70 104.58
N LEU A 454 73.26 155.30 103.70
CA LEU A 454 72.96 156.74 103.69
C LEU A 454 71.69 157.12 104.45
N GLY A 455 71.03 156.16 105.13
CA GLY A 455 69.83 156.42 105.94
C GLY A 455 68.61 156.81 105.12
N LEU A 456 68.58 156.46 103.83
CA LEU A 456 67.47 156.70 102.92
C LEU A 456 66.64 155.41 102.79
N ASP A 457 65.33 155.52 102.98
CA ASP A 457 64.42 154.37 102.98
C ASP A 457 64.42 153.68 101.61
N ALA A 458 64.66 152.36 101.63
CA ALA A 458 64.96 151.51 100.48
C ALA A 458 63.75 151.22 99.56
N THR A 459 62.65 151.97 99.69
CA THR A 459 61.36 151.66 99.04
C THR A 459 60.77 152.76 98.14
N ALA A 460 61.40 153.94 98.03
CA ALA A 460 60.92 155.00 97.13
C ALA A 460 61.63 154.95 95.75
N LEU A 461 60.83 154.79 94.69
CA LEU A 461 61.28 154.48 93.33
C LEU A 461 61.60 155.73 92.47
N ASP A 462 61.33 156.93 92.96
CA ASP A 462 61.49 158.17 92.22
C ASP A 462 62.62 159.06 92.77
N LEU A 463 63.69 158.44 93.28
CA LEU A 463 64.89 159.17 93.68
C LEU A 463 65.94 159.12 92.55
N PRO A 464 66.18 160.23 91.82
CA PRO A 464 67.15 160.25 90.75
C PRO A 464 68.56 160.23 91.35
N ASN A 465 69.44 159.42 90.77
CA ASN A 465 70.77 159.11 91.30
C ASN A 465 71.64 160.33 91.69
N HIS A 466 71.37 161.52 91.16
CA HIS A 466 72.12 162.73 91.49
C HIS A 466 71.83 163.29 92.89
N GLU A 467 70.68 162.97 93.52
CA GLU A 467 70.41 163.40 94.90
C GLU A 467 71.14 162.52 95.93
N ILE A 468 71.25 161.22 95.66
CA ILE A 468 72.09 160.29 96.45
C ILE A 468 73.56 160.73 96.36
N ILE A 469 73.99 161.18 95.17
CA ILE A 469 75.33 161.75 94.96
C ILE A 469 75.50 163.08 95.71
N LYS A 470 74.51 163.99 95.71
CA LYS A 470 74.58 165.24 96.48
C LYS A 470 74.63 165.03 98.00
N LEU A 471 73.91 164.05 98.54
CA LEU A 471 73.99 163.72 99.97
C LEU A 471 75.35 163.09 100.34
N LEU A 472 75.88 162.22 99.47
CA LEU A 472 77.26 161.72 99.59
C LEU A 472 78.28 162.87 99.53
N GLU A 473 78.06 163.86 98.67
CA GLU A 473 78.90 165.07 98.59
C GLU A 473 78.80 165.94 99.86
N THR A 474 77.65 165.98 100.54
CA THR A 474 77.47 166.81 101.75
C THR A 474 78.09 166.17 103.01
N LEU A 475 78.07 164.83 103.10
CA LEU A 475 78.77 164.07 104.16
C LEU A 475 80.30 164.15 104.04
N LEU A 476 80.81 164.47 102.84
CA LEU A 476 82.24 164.65 102.56
C LEU A 476 82.79 166.05 102.91
N HIS A 477 81.96 167.02 103.32
CA HIS A 477 82.38 168.40 103.59
C HIS A 477 82.39 168.81 105.07
N ALA A 478 81.79 168.03 105.99
CA ALA A 478 81.72 168.39 107.41
C ALA A 478 82.84 167.80 108.29
N HIS A 479 83.71 166.97 107.73
CA HIS A 479 84.94 166.57 108.40
C HIS A 479 86.10 166.58 107.40
N HIS A 480 87.30 166.63 107.96
CA HIS A 480 88.53 166.15 107.32
C HIS A 480 88.30 164.94 106.38
N HIS A 481 89.26 164.73 105.46
CA HIS A 481 89.45 163.54 104.59
C HIS A 481 89.03 163.76 103.12
N HIS A 482 89.78 164.64 102.46
CA HIS A 482 89.62 164.93 101.06
C HIS A 482 90.28 163.90 100.15
N HIS A 483 89.42 163.25 99.39
CA HIS A 483 89.70 162.45 98.20
C HIS A 483 89.89 163.35 96.97
N LEU A 484 90.81 162.93 96.10
CA LEU A 484 90.81 163.24 94.68
C LEU A 484 91.03 161.93 93.90
N HIS A 485 90.13 161.75 92.94
CA HIS A 485 90.09 160.75 91.86
C HIS A 485 91.46 160.60 91.14
N HIS A 486 91.83 159.51 90.48
CA HIS A 486 91.08 158.74 89.48
C HIS A 486 91.67 157.32 89.30
N HIS A 487 90.77 156.34 89.23
CA HIS A 487 90.96 155.08 88.51
C HIS A 487 90.76 155.33 87.00
N VAL A 488 91.73 154.93 86.17
CA VAL A 488 91.64 154.80 84.70
C VAL A 488 92.60 153.70 84.23
N GLU A 489 92.05 152.76 83.43
CA GLU A 489 92.69 151.86 82.44
C GLU A 489 93.69 150.79 82.96
N MET A 490 93.76 149.55 82.47
CA MET A 490 93.45 148.98 81.15
C MET A 490 93.45 147.42 81.26
N PRO A 491 93.25 146.63 80.18
CA PRO A 491 92.17 145.67 80.06
C PRO A 491 92.51 144.24 80.53
N TRP A 492 91.52 143.65 81.22
CA TRP A 492 91.41 142.22 81.49
C TRP A 492 90.60 141.54 80.39
N HIS A 493 91.17 140.47 79.84
CA HIS A 493 90.42 139.41 79.16
C HIS A 493 90.01 138.36 80.19
N CYS A 494 88.70 138.10 80.23
CA CYS A 494 88.04 137.17 81.12
C CYS A 494 87.83 135.81 80.41
N PRO A 495 88.04 134.67 81.10
CA PRO A 495 87.59 133.33 80.74
C PRO A 495 86.10 133.18 81.13
N THR A 496 85.25 132.29 80.60
CA THR A 496 85.29 130.82 80.58
C THR A 496 83.98 130.39 79.87
N HIS A 497 83.93 129.39 78.98
CA HIS A 497 83.42 128.02 79.23
C HIS A 497 83.26 127.33 77.84
N GLN A 498 83.95 126.23 77.53
CA GLN A 498 83.74 124.81 77.88
C GLN A 498 82.94 124.01 76.82
N ARG A 499 83.64 122.99 76.23
CA ARG A 499 83.28 121.56 75.96
C ARG A 499 81.84 121.15 75.55
N PRO A 500 81.61 119.92 75.00
CA PRO A 500 82.48 118.98 74.28
C PRO A 500 81.81 118.35 73.01
N HIS A 501 82.62 117.61 72.25
CA HIS A 501 82.36 116.36 71.52
C HIS A 501 80.93 115.85 71.13
N LEU A 502 80.92 115.30 69.90
CA LEU A 502 80.49 113.95 69.45
C LEU A 502 79.24 113.81 68.55
N THR A 503 79.52 113.23 67.36
CA THR A 503 78.79 112.20 66.57
C THR A 503 77.40 112.41 65.98
N GLN A 504 77.32 112.25 64.64
CA GLN A 504 76.41 111.42 63.83
C GLN A 504 76.61 111.86 62.36
N ILE A 505 76.98 111.02 61.37
CA ILE A 505 76.37 109.79 60.82
C ILE A 505 74.89 109.98 60.44
N GLN A 506 74.70 110.22 59.13
CA GLN A 506 73.65 109.81 58.16
C GLN A 506 73.55 110.93 57.13
N ASP A 507 73.32 110.77 55.83
CA ASP A 507 73.19 109.67 54.88
C ASP A 507 73.18 110.40 53.51
N LEU A 508 73.56 109.74 52.42
CA LEU A 508 73.11 110.06 51.06
C LEU A 508 73.10 108.73 50.24
N PRO A 509 72.33 108.62 49.15
CA PRO A 509 71.22 107.68 49.08
C PRO A 509 71.23 106.88 47.75
N ASP A 510 70.07 106.31 47.43
CA ASP A 510 69.56 106.01 46.09
C ASP A 510 70.14 104.79 45.35
N SER A 511 69.29 103.79 45.09
CA SER A 511 68.55 103.73 43.81
C SER A 511 68.03 102.31 43.48
N ALA A 512 66.82 102.31 42.91
CA ALA A 512 66.25 101.39 41.90
C ALA A 512 66.34 99.86 42.14
N TYR A 513 65.26 99.18 42.55
CA TYR A 513 64.12 98.70 41.75
C TYR A 513 64.50 97.86 40.51
N PHE A 514 64.23 96.54 40.56
CA PHE A 514 63.42 95.82 39.57
C PHE A 514 62.92 94.49 40.15
N ASP A 515 61.94 93.94 39.45
CA ASP A 515 60.79 93.19 39.90
C ASP A 515 60.89 91.69 39.57
N VAL A 516 60.00 90.92 40.19
CA VAL A 516 59.37 89.68 39.67
C VAL A 516 60.20 88.38 39.59
N SER A 517 59.73 87.46 40.44
CA SER A 517 59.40 86.05 40.16
C SER A 517 60.49 84.99 40.23
N ALA A 518 60.40 84.31 41.37
CA ALA A 518 60.98 83.03 41.71
C ALA A 518 60.46 81.85 40.86
N SER A 519 61.40 80.95 40.54
CA SER A 519 61.33 79.47 40.55
C SER A 519 60.31 78.81 39.62
N ARG A 520 60.63 78.07 38.55
CA ARG A 520 61.74 77.14 38.25
C ARG A 520 61.89 75.97 39.23
N SER A 521 61.34 74.83 38.82
CA SER A 521 61.91 73.47 38.89
C SER A 521 60.82 72.49 38.39
N GLN A 522 61.03 71.43 37.63
CA GLN A 522 61.98 71.06 36.56
C GLN A 522 61.45 69.69 36.04
N ASN A 523 61.45 69.53 34.71
CA ASN A 523 61.15 68.31 33.93
C ASN A 523 61.59 66.94 34.48
N THR A 524 60.83 65.90 34.11
CA THR A 524 61.18 64.76 33.20
C THR A 524 59.88 63.96 32.96
N GLN A 525 59.30 63.85 31.77
CA GLN A 525 59.61 63.01 30.60
C GLN A 525 59.60 61.47 30.83
N ASP A 526 59.01 60.78 29.84
CA ASP A 526 58.91 59.34 29.55
C ASP A 526 57.65 58.61 30.06
N ALA A 527 56.70 58.20 29.21
CA ALA A 527 56.74 57.24 28.08
C ALA A 527 56.81 55.77 28.55
N ALA A 528 55.73 55.03 28.27
CA ALA A 528 55.71 53.68 27.68
C ALA A 528 54.66 52.73 28.31
N HIS A 529 53.85 52.20 27.38
CA HIS A 529 53.46 50.80 27.22
C HIS A 529 52.47 50.08 28.17
N CYS A 530 51.40 49.64 27.52
CA CYS A 530 50.92 48.26 27.37
C CYS A 530 50.29 47.48 28.53
N HIS A 531 49.11 46.97 28.17
CA HIS A 531 48.58 45.61 28.34
C HIS A 531 48.06 45.11 29.69
N GLU A 532 46.86 44.52 29.55
CA GLU A 532 46.25 43.39 30.27
C GLU A 532 45.79 43.67 31.72
N ALA A 533 44.57 43.36 32.12
CA ALA A 533 43.63 42.32 31.67
C ALA A 533 42.17 42.81 31.57
#